data_AF-A0AAN8JD24-F1
#
_entry.id   AF-A0AAN8JD24-F1
#
_cell.length_a   1.000
_cell.length_b   1.000
_cell.length_c   1.000
_cell.angle_alpha   90.00
_cell.angle_beta   90.00
_cell.angle_gamma   90.00
#
_symmetry.space_group_name_H-M   'P 1'
#
loop_
_entity.id
_entity.type
_entity.pdbx_description
1 polymer ?
#
loop_
_entity_poly.entity_id
_entity_poly.type
_entity_poly.pdbx_seq_one_letter_code
_entity_poly.pdbx_strand_id
1 'polypeptide(L)'
;MKSALLGICLTLLLVVVGSNALSWRPPAPTRMSSYMCRSRGRPCDIDCPAGRERDSRGCLTCTCKARPRCKGIGKCARFCINGYAVTSQGCTTCRCKRILTPRPCRQVNCYNRCPGGFSKDYNGCKTCRCNRNYFPVRPHRAIA
;
A
#
# COMPACT_ATOMS: atom_id res chain seq x y z
N MET A 1 -31.01 61.59 -17.56
CA MET A 1 -30.57 61.12 -16.22
C MET A 1 -30.92 59.64 -16.10
N LYS A 2 -29.99 58.79 -15.60
CA LYS A 2 -30.02 57.31 -15.46
C LYS A 2 -29.21 56.52 -16.52
N SER A 3 -27.89 56.72 -16.57
CA SER A 3 -26.97 55.78 -17.23
C SER A 3 -25.58 55.82 -16.57
N ALA A 4 -25.46 55.43 -15.30
CA ALA A 4 -24.17 55.39 -14.60
C ALA A 4 -24.07 54.24 -13.59
N LEU A 5 -24.60 53.06 -13.95
CA LEU A 5 -24.53 51.84 -13.11
C LEU A 5 -23.88 50.64 -13.82
N LEU A 6 -23.10 50.88 -14.88
CA LEU A 6 -22.38 49.82 -15.61
C LEU A 6 -20.84 50.00 -15.61
N GLY A 7 -20.32 50.76 -14.63
CA GLY A 7 -18.87 51.07 -14.52
C GLY A 7 -18.13 50.38 -13.39
N ILE A 8 -18.76 49.51 -12.60
CA ILE A 8 -18.16 48.93 -11.37
C ILE A 8 -18.03 47.40 -11.44
N CYS A 9 -18.44 46.76 -12.55
CA CYS A 9 -18.41 45.29 -12.64
C CYS A 9 -17.08 44.72 -13.20
N LEU A 10 -16.19 45.57 -13.75
CA LEU A 10 -15.01 45.08 -14.48
C LEU A 10 -13.65 45.30 -13.79
N THR A 11 -13.63 45.82 -12.56
CA THR A 11 -12.37 46.03 -11.80
C THR A 11 -12.23 45.16 -10.55
N LEU A 12 -13.19 44.31 -10.24
CA LEU A 12 -13.15 43.39 -9.09
C LEU A 12 -12.78 41.94 -9.43
N LEU A 13 -12.48 41.63 -10.70
CA LEU A 13 -12.16 40.27 -11.15
C LEU A 13 -10.65 39.98 -11.33
N LEU A 14 -9.75 40.93 -11.04
CA LEU A 14 -8.31 40.78 -11.32
C LEU A 14 -7.36 40.84 -10.11
N VAL A 15 -7.85 40.83 -8.86
CA VAL A 15 -6.95 40.85 -7.68
C VAL A 15 -7.24 39.74 -6.69
N VAL A 16 -7.32 38.48 -7.12
CA VAL A 16 -6.98 37.33 -6.26
C VAL A 16 -6.39 36.18 -7.11
N VAL A 17 -5.44 36.49 -8.00
CA VAL A 17 -4.54 35.45 -8.56
C VAL A 17 -3.19 35.67 -7.91
N GLY A 18 -2.97 35.03 -6.77
CA GLY A 18 -1.73 35.22 -6.03
C GLY A 18 -1.63 34.32 -4.82
N SER A 19 -0.96 33.19 -5.01
CA SER A 19 -0.22 32.48 -3.96
C SER A 19 -1.07 31.79 -2.91
N ASN A 20 -1.23 30.47 -3.04
CA ASN A 20 -1.01 29.52 -1.94
C ASN A 20 -1.04 28.11 -2.54
N ALA A 21 0.14 27.60 -2.89
CA ALA A 21 0.33 26.19 -3.23
C ALA A 21 -0.02 25.35 -2.01
N LEU A 22 -1.29 24.93 -1.94
CA LEU A 22 -1.79 23.98 -0.96
C LEU A 22 -0.99 22.68 -1.12
N SER A 23 -0.07 22.47 -0.18
CA SER A 23 0.65 21.22 0.03
C SER A 23 -0.37 20.09 0.11
N TRP A 24 -0.43 19.27 -0.94
CA TRP A 24 -1.24 18.06 -0.98
C TRP A 24 -0.60 17.04 -0.04
N ARG A 25 -0.98 17.10 1.24
CA ARG A 25 -0.69 16.02 2.18
C ARG A 25 -1.62 14.85 1.82
N PRO A 26 -1.10 13.63 1.60
CA PRO A 26 -1.97 12.48 1.48
C PRO A 26 -2.87 12.40 2.71
N PRO A 27 -4.17 12.04 2.58
CA PRO A 27 -5.05 11.92 3.72
C PRO A 27 -4.43 10.97 4.73
N ALA A 28 -4.31 11.42 5.99
CA ALA A 28 -3.90 10.57 7.09
C ALA A 28 -4.76 9.29 7.06
N PRO A 29 -4.18 8.11 7.37
CA PRO A 29 -4.96 6.87 7.43
C PRO A 29 -6.16 7.16 8.30
N THR A 30 -7.37 6.98 7.74
CA THR A 30 -8.62 7.49 8.30
C THR A 30 -8.63 7.26 9.80
N ARG A 31 -8.40 8.35 10.54
CA ARG A 31 -8.63 8.52 11.96
C ARG A 31 -10.12 8.30 12.07
N MET A 32 -10.54 7.04 12.07
CA MET A 32 -11.93 6.56 11.93
C MET A 32 -12.14 5.26 12.69
N SER A 33 -11.10 4.42 12.68
CA SER A 33 -11.02 3.24 13.53
C SER A 33 -10.70 3.55 15.00
N SER A 34 -10.02 4.67 15.30
CA SER A 34 -9.51 4.92 16.66
C SER A 34 -10.53 5.51 17.65
N TYR A 35 -11.58 6.22 17.20
CA TYR A 35 -12.51 6.89 18.12
C TYR A 35 -13.66 6.02 18.63
N MET A 36 -13.97 4.91 17.96
CA MET A 36 -14.99 3.97 18.48
C MET A 36 -14.50 3.14 19.68
N CYS A 37 -13.19 3.07 19.91
CA CYS A 37 -12.58 2.34 21.02
C CYS A 37 -12.18 3.23 22.21
N ARG A 38 -12.07 4.55 21.99
CA ARG A 38 -11.64 5.51 23.03
C ARG A 38 -12.73 5.83 24.05
N SER A 39 -13.97 5.44 23.78
CA SER A 39 -15.17 5.85 24.52
C SER A 39 -15.69 4.82 25.52
N ARG A 40 -15.07 3.62 25.64
CA ARG A 40 -15.58 2.55 26.53
C ARG A 40 -14.53 1.78 27.34
N GLY A 41 -13.24 2.10 27.24
CA GLY A 41 -12.20 1.41 28.00
C GLY A 41 -11.47 2.36 28.94
N ARG A 42 -11.39 2.02 30.23
CA ARG A 42 -10.39 2.65 31.12
C ARG A 42 -9.01 2.40 30.50
N PRO A 43 -8.13 3.40 30.41
CA PRO A 43 -6.73 3.13 30.08
C PRO A 43 -6.20 2.17 31.14
N CYS A 44 -5.64 1.05 30.70
CA CYS A 44 -4.99 0.07 31.56
C CYS A 44 -3.56 -0.10 31.08
N ASP A 45 -2.63 0.13 32.00
CA ASP A 45 -1.19 0.00 31.80
C ASP A 45 -0.75 -1.40 32.21
N ILE A 46 -1.22 -2.39 31.44
CA ILE A 46 -0.77 -3.78 31.57
C ILE A 46 0.22 -4.09 30.45
N ASP A 47 1.38 -4.64 30.81
CA ASP A 47 2.31 -5.17 29.83
C ASP A 47 1.92 -6.60 29.46
N CYS A 48 1.55 -6.80 28.20
CA CYS A 48 1.18 -8.11 27.67
C CYS A 48 2.20 -8.50 26.59
N PRO A 49 3.15 -9.41 26.84
CA PRO A 49 4.20 -9.77 25.89
C PRO A 49 3.67 -10.42 24.60
N ALA A 50 2.49 -11.04 24.64
CA ALA A 50 1.80 -11.59 23.47
C ALA A 50 0.74 -10.63 22.87
N GLY A 51 0.62 -9.42 23.42
CA GLY A 51 -0.41 -8.43 23.09
C GLY A 51 -1.73 -8.61 23.84
N ARG A 52 -2.63 -7.63 23.67
CA ARG A 52 -3.96 -7.59 24.29
C ARG A 52 -5.03 -8.20 23.39
N GLU A 53 -6.06 -8.78 24.01
CA GLU A 53 -7.25 -9.26 23.31
C GLU A 53 -8.07 -8.10 22.72
N ARG A 54 -8.98 -8.44 21.80
CA ARG A 54 -9.90 -7.46 21.20
C ARG A 54 -11.34 -7.89 21.45
N ASP A 55 -12.20 -6.93 21.73
CA ASP A 55 -13.65 -7.16 21.82
C ASP A 55 -14.27 -7.41 20.43
N SER A 56 -15.57 -7.70 20.40
CA SER A 56 -16.34 -7.93 19.17
C SER A 56 -16.35 -6.73 18.21
N ARG A 57 -15.96 -5.54 18.68
CA ARG A 57 -15.84 -4.30 17.88
C ARG A 57 -14.40 -4.03 17.47
N GLY A 58 -13.48 -4.94 17.77
CA GLY A 58 -12.06 -4.82 17.44
C GLY A 58 -11.26 -3.94 18.39
N CYS A 59 -11.82 -3.51 19.52
CA CYS A 59 -11.16 -2.64 20.49
C CYS A 59 -10.31 -3.45 21.47
N LEU A 60 -9.10 -2.95 21.79
CA LEU A 60 -8.22 -3.63 22.74
C LEU A 60 -8.87 -3.66 24.13
N THR A 61 -8.90 -4.84 24.75
CA THR A 61 -9.39 -5.04 26.12
C THR A 61 -8.22 -5.01 27.10
N CYS A 62 -8.51 -4.92 28.40
CA CYS A 62 -7.51 -5.04 29.47
C CYS A 62 -7.18 -6.50 29.81
N THR A 63 -7.23 -7.38 28.81
CA THR A 63 -6.96 -8.81 28.96
C THR A 63 -5.81 -9.19 28.04
N CYS A 64 -4.80 -9.87 28.58
CA CYS A 64 -3.69 -10.37 27.77
C CYS A 64 -4.12 -11.60 26.97
N LYS A 65 -3.63 -11.71 25.73
CA LYS A 65 -3.74 -12.95 24.96
C LYS A 65 -2.98 -14.07 25.67
N ALA A 66 -3.58 -15.27 25.65
CA ALA A 66 -2.88 -16.47 26.09
C ALA A 66 -1.57 -16.64 25.30
N ARG A 67 -0.47 -16.93 26.01
CA ARG A 67 0.80 -17.23 25.35
C ARG A 67 0.69 -18.57 24.65
N PRO A 68 1.12 -18.67 23.38
CA PRO A 68 1.10 -19.95 22.70
C PRO A 68 2.10 -20.92 23.35
N ARG A 69 1.67 -22.17 23.54
CA ARG A 69 2.53 -23.24 24.08
C ARG A 69 3.48 -23.74 23.00
N CYS A 70 4.59 -23.05 22.82
CA CYS A 70 5.59 -23.41 21.82
C CYS A 70 6.65 -24.35 22.40
N LYS A 71 6.97 -25.41 21.67
CA LYS A 71 8.17 -26.21 21.94
C LYS A 71 9.39 -25.33 21.64
N GLY A 72 10.34 -25.27 22.57
CA GLY A 72 11.57 -24.50 22.37
C GLY A 72 12.29 -24.97 21.11
N ILE A 73 12.44 -24.08 20.14
CA ILE A 73 13.21 -24.34 18.93
C ILE A 73 14.61 -23.78 19.17
N GLY A 74 15.61 -24.64 19.03
CA GLY A 74 17.02 -24.23 19.13
C GLY A 74 17.44 -23.28 18.00
N LYS A 75 18.74 -23.03 17.89
CA LYS A 75 19.28 -22.22 16.79
C LYS A 75 18.96 -22.88 15.44
N CYS A 76 18.29 -22.15 14.55
CA CYS A 76 18.02 -22.62 13.21
C CYS A 76 19.30 -22.66 12.38
N ALA A 77 19.45 -23.70 11.53
CA ALA A 77 20.64 -23.88 10.70
C ALA A 77 20.82 -22.79 9.63
N ARG A 78 19.73 -22.10 9.23
CA ARG A 78 19.75 -21.06 8.19
C ARG A 78 19.25 -19.75 8.77
N PHE A 79 19.95 -18.66 8.46
CA PHE A 79 19.52 -17.31 8.76
C PHE A 79 18.49 -16.81 7.75
N CYS A 80 17.35 -16.31 8.24
CA CYS A 80 16.28 -15.75 7.41
C CYS A 80 16.25 -14.22 7.53
N ILE A 81 16.69 -13.51 6.50
CA ILE A 81 16.75 -12.03 6.47
C ILE A 81 15.38 -11.36 6.73
N ASN A 82 14.29 -12.00 6.26
CA ASN A 82 12.92 -11.50 6.44
C ASN A 82 12.20 -12.11 7.66
N GLY A 83 12.96 -12.78 8.53
CA GLY A 83 12.44 -13.50 9.68
C GLY A 83 11.85 -14.87 9.38
N TYR A 84 11.42 -15.52 10.46
CA TYR A 84 10.96 -16.90 10.49
C TYR A 84 9.44 -17.01 10.41
N ALA A 85 8.94 -18.03 9.74
CA ALA A 85 7.52 -18.31 9.60
C ALA A 85 6.94 -18.75 10.96
N VAL A 86 5.70 -18.34 11.21
CA VAL A 86 4.93 -18.73 12.40
C VAL A 86 3.83 -19.72 12.03
N THR A 87 3.54 -20.65 12.93
CA THR A 87 2.41 -21.59 12.80
C THR A 87 1.08 -20.90 13.08
N SER A 88 -0.04 -21.57 12.82
CA SER A 88 -1.39 -21.09 13.18
C SER A 88 -1.54 -20.83 14.68
N GLN A 89 -0.79 -21.54 15.51
CA GLN A 89 -0.72 -21.35 16.96
C GLN A 89 0.19 -20.17 17.35
N GLY A 90 0.83 -19.48 16.41
CA GLY A 90 1.72 -18.34 16.71
C GLY A 90 3.15 -18.74 17.09
N CYS A 91 3.52 -20.02 17.00
CA CYS A 91 4.88 -20.47 17.27
C CYS A 91 5.80 -20.29 16.07
N THR A 92 6.96 -19.67 16.28
CA THR A 92 8.04 -19.54 15.29
C THR A 92 8.51 -20.91 14.81
N THR A 93 9.01 -21.01 13.59
CA THR A 93 9.56 -22.24 12.99
C THR A 93 10.90 -21.94 12.31
N CYS A 94 11.75 -22.94 12.06
CA CYS A 94 12.99 -22.73 11.29
C CYS A 94 12.79 -22.55 9.77
N ARG A 95 11.57 -22.28 9.32
CA ARG A 95 11.27 -21.98 7.91
C ARG A 95 11.28 -20.46 7.72
N CYS A 96 11.88 -19.96 6.64
CA CYS A 96 11.83 -18.52 6.36
C CYS A 96 10.41 -18.09 5.96
N LYS A 97 10.01 -16.87 6.35
CA LYS A 97 8.79 -16.26 5.82
C LYS A 97 8.87 -16.18 4.29
N ARG A 98 7.79 -16.59 3.63
CA ARG A 98 7.63 -16.32 2.19
C ARG A 98 7.35 -14.84 2.01
N ILE A 99 8.07 -14.22 1.09
CA ILE A 99 7.81 -12.85 0.67
C ILE A 99 6.57 -12.90 -0.24
N LEU A 100 5.41 -12.59 0.34
CA LEU A 100 4.12 -12.57 -0.37
C LEU A 100 3.88 -11.24 -1.09
N THR A 101 4.63 -10.20 -0.74
CA THR A 101 4.66 -8.97 -1.53
C THR A 101 5.50 -9.24 -2.77
N PRO A 102 4.99 -9.01 -3.99
CA PRO A 102 5.87 -8.99 -5.15
C PRO A 102 6.96 -7.97 -4.83
N ARG A 103 8.23 -8.40 -4.90
CA ARG A 103 9.35 -7.47 -4.76
C ARG A 103 9.04 -6.27 -5.67
N PRO A 104 9.13 -5.03 -5.18
CA PRO A 104 8.91 -3.88 -6.05
C PRO A 104 9.84 -4.06 -7.26
N CYS A 105 9.24 -4.12 -8.44
CA CYS A 105 10.00 -4.41 -9.64
C CYS A 105 11.05 -3.32 -9.82
N ARG A 106 12.30 -3.72 -10.01
CA ARG A 106 13.36 -2.76 -10.35
C ARG A 106 12.96 -2.05 -11.65
N GLN A 107 13.04 -0.73 -11.67
CA GLN A 107 12.86 0.02 -12.90
C GLN A 107 13.99 -0.36 -13.87
N VAL A 108 13.61 -0.86 -15.04
CA VAL A 108 14.54 -1.24 -16.11
C VAL A 108 14.27 -0.38 -17.33
N ASN A 109 15.32 0.32 -17.79
CA ASN A 109 15.30 1.07 -19.03
C ASN A 109 15.74 0.11 -20.14
N CYS A 110 14.82 -0.17 -21.07
CA CYS A 110 15.07 -1.05 -22.19
C CYS A 110 15.13 -0.20 -23.47
N TYR A 111 16.18 -0.37 -24.26
CA TYR A 111 16.39 0.39 -25.50
C TYR A 111 15.58 -0.16 -26.69
N ASN A 112 15.14 -1.42 -26.62
CA ASN A 112 14.35 -2.06 -27.67
C ASN A 112 12.91 -1.54 -27.70
N ARG A 113 12.34 -1.36 -28.90
CA ARG A 113 10.90 -1.11 -29.06
C ARG A 113 10.19 -2.45 -29.32
N CYS A 114 9.26 -2.82 -28.46
CA CYS A 114 8.47 -4.04 -28.60
C CYS A 114 6.99 -3.67 -28.86
N PRO A 115 6.46 -3.85 -30.09
CA PRO A 115 5.08 -3.51 -30.43
C PRO A 115 4.03 -4.25 -29.56
N GLY A 116 4.30 -5.52 -29.23
CA GLY A 116 3.48 -6.32 -28.32
C GLY A 116 3.85 -6.19 -26.84
N GLY A 117 4.64 -5.17 -26.49
CA GLY A 117 5.13 -4.97 -25.13
C GLY A 117 6.25 -5.93 -24.71
N PHE A 118 6.70 -5.72 -23.48
CA PHE A 118 7.79 -6.46 -22.85
C PHE A 118 7.26 -7.66 -22.04
N SER A 119 8.02 -8.74 -22.06
CA SER A 119 7.75 -9.95 -21.26
C SER A 119 8.07 -9.75 -19.79
N LYS A 120 7.37 -10.52 -18.94
CA LYS A 120 7.50 -10.48 -17.49
C LYS A 120 8.22 -11.73 -16.97
N ASP A 121 8.96 -11.58 -15.87
CA ASP A 121 9.56 -12.72 -15.16
C ASP A 121 8.52 -13.48 -14.30
N TYR A 122 8.97 -14.51 -13.58
CA TYR A 122 8.11 -15.31 -12.69
C TYR A 122 7.51 -14.52 -11.52
N ASN A 123 8.03 -13.33 -11.23
CA ASN A 123 7.50 -12.39 -10.23
C ASN A 123 6.56 -11.34 -10.83
N GLY A 124 6.32 -11.38 -12.14
CA GLY A 124 5.50 -10.39 -12.85
C GLY A 124 6.23 -9.09 -13.20
N CYS A 125 7.56 -9.03 -13.07
CA CYS A 125 8.36 -7.85 -13.35
C CYS A 125 8.80 -7.75 -14.81
N LYS A 126 8.75 -6.53 -15.37
CA LYS A 126 9.15 -6.22 -16.75
C LYS A 126 10.61 -6.64 -17.00
N THR A 127 10.84 -7.33 -18.11
CA THR A 127 12.18 -7.65 -18.63
C THR A 127 12.42 -6.91 -19.95
N CYS A 128 13.67 -6.80 -20.41
CA CYS A 128 13.98 -6.18 -21.71
C CYS A 128 13.82 -7.12 -22.93
N ARG A 129 13.04 -8.19 -22.78
CA ARG A 129 12.72 -9.14 -23.85
C ARG A 129 11.29 -8.89 -24.36
N CYS A 130 11.09 -8.83 -25.68
CA CYS A 130 9.75 -8.66 -26.25
C CYS A 130 8.86 -9.90 -26.04
N ASN A 131 7.55 -9.69 -25.95
CA ASN A 131 6.59 -10.80 -25.95
C ASN A 131 6.63 -11.55 -27.29
N ARG A 132 6.87 -12.86 -27.23
CA ARG A 132 6.91 -13.73 -28.41
C ARG A 132 5.52 -14.03 -28.98
N ASN A 133 4.46 -13.79 -28.21
CA ASN A 133 3.07 -14.06 -28.58
C ASN A 133 2.39 -12.88 -29.30
N TYR A 134 3.18 -11.90 -29.77
CA TYR A 134 2.63 -10.85 -30.60
C TYR A 134 2.45 -11.38 -32.02
N PHE A 135 1.23 -11.76 -32.36
CA PHE A 135 0.83 -11.88 -33.76
C PHE A 135 0.72 -10.44 -34.30
N PRO A 136 1.58 -10.02 -35.25
CA PRO A 136 1.33 -8.78 -35.94
C PRO A 136 0.01 -8.95 -36.68
N VAL A 137 -1.01 -8.19 -36.30
CA VAL A 137 -2.21 -8.03 -37.13
C VAL A 137 -1.68 -7.37 -38.40
N ARG A 138 -1.47 -8.18 -39.45
CA ARG A 138 -1.09 -7.64 -40.76
C ARG A 138 -2.21 -6.68 -41.14
N PRO A 139 -1.93 -5.42 -41.52
CA PRO A 139 -2.96 -4.61 -42.14
C PRO A 139 -3.41 -5.39 -43.38
N HIS A 140 -4.69 -5.73 -43.44
CA HIS A 140 -5.28 -6.21 -44.68
C HIS A 140 -4.95 -5.15 -45.73
N ARG A 141 -4.13 -5.52 -46.72
CA ARG A 141 -3.98 -4.72 -47.93
C ARG A 141 -5.39 -4.50 -48.46
N ALA A 142 -5.87 -3.26 -48.43
CA ALA A 142 -6.91 -2.84 -49.33
C ALA A 142 -6.30 -2.97 -50.73
N ILE A 143 -6.77 -3.98 -51.46
CA ILE A 143 -6.47 -4.14 -52.88
C ILE A 143 -7.29 -3.08 -53.61
N ALA A 144 -6.56 -2.23 -54.34
CA ALA A 144 -6.95 -1.37 -55.47
C ALA A 144 -8.30 -0.66 -55.40
#